data_AF-A0A1N7FMA1-F1
#
_entry.id   AF-A0A1N7FMA1-F1
#
_cell.length_a   1.000
_cell.length_b   1.000
_cell.length_c   1.000
_cell.angle_alpha   90.00
_cell.angle_beta   90.00
_cell.angle_gamma   90.00
#
_symmetry.space_group_name_H-M   'P 1'
#
loop_
_entity.id
_entity.type
_entity.pdbx_description
1 polymer ?
#
loop_
_entity_poly.entity_id
_entity_poly.type
_entity_poly.pdbx_seq_one_letter_code
_entity_poly.pdbx_strand_id
1 'polypeptide(L)'
;MEQTRFTPDLDLDGLSSDEAFGILGNEIRLDIIRVLWRAGAAYEYDDGSDAVETVSYSELQSEIDIDDNGKFNYHLSKLAPHFVRRTDDGYRLSSAGKQIARTVIAVSGAESLDFSRELDESCPLCGAAVAVTYEDQWLRVRCTECYGLFGDQAPVGTLFLTNYPAAGLTTRDSEQALAAGLYRCALDITYLMYGICCECAGQISSSVTACDVHEVENGLPCDSCGTPFPVWADMKCDTCGFAKRLPVEMFATGLVLATELTGNPELDIDSPALDEAIELLQNSVETSVSTKPLRVSLAIEVETTEFTLTLDDEMNIVEFDREPRTDTVVS
;
A
#
# COMPACT_ATOMS: atom_id res chain seq x y z
N MET A 1 0.29 33.31 -15.05
CA MET A 1 -0.27 32.41 -16.08
C MET A 1 0.87 31.98 -16.98
N GLU A 2 1.49 30.86 -16.64
CA GLU A 2 2.37 30.09 -17.51
C GLU A 2 2.34 28.68 -16.92
N GLN A 3 1.47 27.84 -17.48
CA GLN A 3 1.43 26.41 -17.17
C GLN A 3 2.57 25.76 -17.94
N THR A 4 3.63 25.38 -17.24
CA THR A 4 4.68 24.50 -17.74
C THR A 4 4.06 23.11 -17.92
N ARG A 5 3.48 22.85 -19.09
CA ARG A 5 3.18 21.49 -19.55
C ARG A 5 4.50 20.78 -19.82
N PHE A 6 5.03 20.10 -18.81
CA PHE A 6 5.93 18.97 -19.05
C PHE A 6 5.08 17.83 -19.59
N THR A 7 4.90 17.80 -20.90
CA THR A 7 4.45 16.60 -21.59
C THR A 7 5.34 16.49 -22.83
N PRO A 8 6.46 15.75 -22.77
CA PRO A 8 7.05 15.29 -24.01
C PRO A 8 6.02 14.40 -24.71
N ASP A 9 6.00 14.40 -26.04
CA ASP A 9 5.15 13.58 -26.92
C ASP A 9 5.24 12.08 -26.59
N LEU A 10 4.62 11.66 -25.48
CA LEU A 10 4.22 10.30 -25.22
C LEU A 10 2.78 10.22 -25.67
N ASP A 11 2.59 9.74 -26.89
CA ASP A 11 1.32 9.25 -27.40
C ASP A 11 0.86 8.11 -26.46
N LEU A 12 0.11 8.46 -25.40
CA LEU A 12 -0.48 7.53 -24.44
C LEU A 12 -1.82 6.97 -24.92
N ASP A 13 -2.24 7.31 -26.14
CA ASP A 13 -3.40 6.70 -26.78
C ASP A 13 -2.96 5.44 -27.55
N GLY A 14 -3.35 4.25 -27.10
CA GLY A 14 -3.33 3.09 -28.01
C GLY A 14 -3.24 1.67 -27.46
N LEU A 15 -3.18 1.46 -26.14
CA LEU A 15 -3.21 0.09 -25.60
C LEU A 15 -4.29 -0.06 -24.53
N SER A 16 -5.38 -0.75 -24.87
CA SER A 16 -6.40 -1.15 -23.90
C SER A 16 -5.88 -2.24 -22.96
N SER A 17 -6.53 -2.41 -21.81
CA SER A 17 -6.20 -3.49 -20.85
C SER A 17 -6.28 -4.88 -21.49
N ASP A 18 -7.30 -5.15 -22.31
CA ASP A 18 -7.48 -6.43 -23.00
C ASP A 18 -6.35 -6.71 -24.00
N GLU A 19 -5.91 -5.69 -24.73
CA GLU A 19 -4.77 -5.81 -25.65
C GLU A 19 -3.46 -6.03 -24.87
N ALA A 20 -3.27 -5.33 -23.75
CA ALA A 20 -2.13 -5.53 -22.88
C ALA A 20 -2.09 -6.98 -22.34
N PHE A 21 -3.20 -7.51 -21.82
CA PHE A 21 -3.30 -8.90 -21.39
C PHE A 21 -3.04 -9.87 -22.55
N GLY A 22 -3.59 -9.61 -23.74
CA GLY A 22 -3.36 -10.43 -24.93
C GLY A 22 -1.88 -10.43 -25.39
N ILE A 23 -1.15 -9.33 -25.19
CA ILE A 23 0.30 -9.26 -25.44
C ILE A 23 1.07 -9.97 -24.33
N LEU A 24 0.74 -9.76 -23.06
CA LEU A 24 1.54 -10.31 -21.96
C LEU A 24 1.24 -11.80 -21.67
N GLY A 25 0.09 -12.32 -22.10
CA GLY A 25 -0.35 -13.71 -21.89
C GLY A 25 0.38 -14.76 -22.73
N ASN A 26 1.68 -14.60 -23.00
CA ASN A 26 2.48 -15.57 -23.73
C ASN A 26 3.86 -15.73 -23.09
N GLU A 27 4.26 -16.98 -22.88
CA GLU A 27 5.50 -17.36 -22.19
C GLU A 27 6.74 -16.70 -22.79
N ILE A 28 6.91 -16.75 -24.12
CA ILE A 28 8.08 -16.19 -24.81
C ILE A 28 8.18 -14.69 -24.58
N ARG A 29 7.05 -13.99 -24.60
CA ARG A 29 7.02 -12.54 -24.37
C ARG A 29 7.34 -12.18 -22.92
N LEU A 30 6.92 -12.99 -21.95
CA LEU A 30 7.30 -12.82 -20.55
C LEU A 30 8.79 -13.13 -20.33
N ASP A 31 9.34 -14.14 -21.01
CA ASP A 31 10.77 -14.46 -20.92
C ASP A 31 11.64 -13.37 -21.52
N ILE A 32 11.23 -12.76 -22.64
CA ILE A 32 11.88 -11.55 -23.17
C ILE A 32 11.89 -10.42 -22.13
N ILE A 33 10.75 -10.17 -21.46
CA ILE A 33 10.66 -9.15 -20.41
C ILE A 33 11.61 -9.49 -19.24
N ARG A 34 11.68 -10.76 -18.82
CA ARG A 34 12.56 -11.21 -17.73
C ARG A 34 14.03 -11.06 -18.07
N VAL A 35 14.46 -11.42 -19.28
CA VAL A 35 15.85 -11.25 -19.73
C VAL A 35 16.22 -9.77 -19.75
N LEU A 36 15.38 -8.92 -20.35
CA LEU A 36 15.59 -7.49 -20.38
C LEU A 36 15.57 -6.85 -18.98
N TRP A 37 14.71 -7.33 -18.09
CA TRP A 37 14.70 -6.91 -16.69
C TRP A 37 16.02 -7.24 -16.00
N ARG A 38 16.53 -8.48 -16.13
CA ARG A 38 17.80 -8.89 -15.50
C ARG A 38 18.99 -8.09 -16.00
N ALA A 39 19.04 -7.82 -17.31
CA ALA A 39 20.09 -6.98 -17.89
C ALA A 39 20.02 -5.54 -17.35
N GLY A 40 18.82 -4.94 -17.31
CA GLY A 40 18.62 -3.59 -16.80
C GLY A 40 18.72 -3.45 -15.27
N ALA A 41 18.44 -4.50 -14.51
CA ALA A 41 18.48 -4.52 -13.04
C ALA A 41 19.92 -4.61 -12.49
N ALA A 42 20.93 -4.81 -13.34
CA ALA A 42 22.33 -4.76 -12.96
C ALA A 42 22.86 -3.34 -12.68
N TYR A 43 22.02 -2.31 -12.86
CA TYR A 43 22.37 -0.90 -12.70
C TYR A 43 21.95 -0.32 -11.36
N GLU A 44 22.71 0.67 -10.92
CA GLU A 44 22.64 1.23 -9.56
C GLU A 44 21.40 2.12 -9.33
N TYR A 45 20.82 2.72 -10.38
CA TYR A 45 19.73 3.69 -10.27
C TYR A 45 18.61 3.53 -11.30
N ASP A 46 17.38 3.78 -10.86
CA ASP A 46 16.16 3.67 -11.66
C ASP A 46 15.76 4.99 -12.36
N ASP A 47 16.38 6.12 -11.99
CA ASP A 47 15.97 7.46 -12.37
C ASP A 47 16.80 8.08 -13.51
N GLY A 48 16.09 8.64 -14.49
CA GLY A 48 16.54 9.73 -15.35
C GLY A 48 17.69 9.50 -16.33
N SER A 49 18.43 8.39 -16.25
CA SER A 49 19.50 8.10 -17.18
C SER A 49 18.97 7.43 -18.46
N ASP A 50 19.14 8.11 -19.60
CA ASP A 50 18.97 7.50 -20.93
C ASP A 50 20.07 6.47 -21.25
N ALA A 51 21.14 6.41 -20.44
CA ALA A 51 22.15 5.35 -20.50
C ALA A 51 21.61 4.08 -19.82
N VAL A 52 20.58 3.49 -20.42
CA VAL A 52 20.10 2.15 -20.05
C VAL A 52 20.82 1.15 -20.95
N GLU A 53 21.46 0.15 -20.38
CA GLU A 53 22.07 -0.93 -21.18
C GLU A 53 21.01 -1.62 -22.02
N THR A 54 21.35 -1.77 -23.28
CA THR A 54 20.49 -2.37 -24.27
C THR A 54 21.04 -3.73 -24.62
N VAL A 55 20.17 -4.74 -24.66
CA VAL A 55 20.56 -6.08 -25.06
C VAL A 55 20.40 -6.19 -26.57
N SER A 56 21.43 -6.67 -27.28
CA SER A 56 21.34 -6.84 -28.73
C SER A 56 20.30 -7.90 -29.09
N TYR A 57 19.85 -7.89 -30.35
CA TYR A 57 18.91 -8.90 -30.85
C TYR A 57 19.46 -10.34 -30.67
N SER A 58 20.73 -10.54 -31.01
CA SER A 58 21.38 -11.85 -30.95
C SER A 58 21.55 -12.36 -29.52
N GLU A 59 21.87 -11.47 -28.58
CA GLU A 59 21.98 -11.83 -27.17
C GLU A 59 20.61 -12.18 -26.61
N LEU A 60 19.58 -11.36 -26.85
CA LEU A 60 18.21 -11.68 -26.42
C LEU A 60 17.73 -13.02 -26.96
N GLN A 61 17.97 -13.29 -28.25
CA GLN A 61 17.57 -14.53 -28.87
C GLN A 61 18.29 -15.74 -28.27
N SER A 62 19.59 -15.60 -28.00
CA SER A 62 20.41 -16.66 -27.40
C SER A 62 19.96 -16.96 -25.97
N GLU A 63 19.64 -15.93 -25.18
CA GLU A 63 19.23 -16.09 -23.78
C GLU A 63 17.87 -16.77 -23.61
N ILE A 64 16.96 -16.60 -24.57
CA ILE A 64 15.63 -17.25 -24.55
C ILE A 64 15.59 -18.62 -25.24
N ASP A 65 16.72 -19.08 -25.82
CA ASP A 65 16.86 -20.38 -26.50
C ASP A 65 15.83 -20.60 -27.64
N ILE A 66 15.66 -19.59 -28.52
CA ILE A 66 14.78 -19.69 -29.70
C ILE A 66 15.57 -19.57 -31.00
N ASP A 67 15.76 -20.71 -31.68
CA ASP A 67 16.46 -20.79 -32.97
C ASP A 67 15.69 -20.15 -34.15
N ASP A 68 14.35 -20.08 -34.06
CA ASP A 68 13.51 -19.52 -35.13
C ASP A 68 13.47 -17.98 -35.07
N ASN A 69 14.28 -17.35 -35.92
CA ASN A 69 14.33 -15.89 -36.09
C ASN A 69 12.95 -15.26 -36.35
N GLY A 70 12.10 -15.90 -37.16
CA GLY A 70 10.79 -15.37 -37.52
C GLY A 70 9.85 -15.38 -36.32
N LYS A 71 9.87 -16.48 -35.56
CA LYS A 71 9.11 -16.62 -34.31
C LYS A 71 9.58 -15.60 -33.27
N PHE A 72 10.88 -15.49 -33.02
CA PHE A 72 11.40 -14.54 -32.03
C PHE A 72 11.07 -13.09 -32.42
N ASN A 73 11.33 -12.68 -33.66
CA ASN A 73 11.01 -11.34 -34.14
C ASN A 73 9.51 -11.03 -34.05
N TYR A 74 8.64 -12.01 -34.32
CA TYR A 74 7.19 -11.85 -34.11
C TYR A 74 6.88 -11.50 -32.64
N HIS A 75 7.38 -12.26 -31.67
CA HIS A 75 7.10 -11.99 -30.25
C HIS A 75 7.69 -10.68 -29.77
N LEU A 76 8.93 -10.36 -30.16
CA LEU A 76 9.58 -9.09 -29.83
C LEU A 76 8.83 -7.88 -30.41
N SER A 77 8.38 -7.98 -31.65
CA SER A 77 7.60 -6.92 -32.30
C SER A 77 6.26 -6.63 -31.63
N LYS A 78 5.64 -7.64 -30.99
CA LYS A 78 4.38 -7.48 -30.25
C LYS A 78 4.56 -6.75 -28.92
N LEU A 79 5.77 -6.78 -28.34
CA LEU A 79 6.09 -6.08 -27.10
C LEU A 79 6.45 -4.61 -27.35
N ALA A 80 6.95 -4.28 -28.54
CA ALA A 80 7.29 -2.92 -28.91
C ALA A 80 6.07 -2.15 -29.45
N PRO A 81 5.95 -0.84 -29.17
CA PRO A 81 6.84 -0.03 -28.32
C PRO A 81 6.44 -0.02 -26.83
N HIS A 82 5.30 -0.61 -26.49
CA HIS A 82 4.63 -0.36 -25.20
C HIS A 82 5.36 -0.96 -24.00
N PHE A 83 5.93 -2.15 -24.13
CA PHE A 83 6.65 -2.83 -23.06
C PHE A 83 8.16 -2.86 -23.31
N VAL A 84 8.58 -2.93 -24.57
CA VAL A 84 9.98 -2.93 -25.00
C VAL A 84 10.26 -1.76 -25.93
N ARG A 85 11.38 -1.07 -25.73
CA ARG A 85 11.89 -0.02 -26.62
C ARG A 85 13.06 -0.56 -27.42
N ARG A 86 13.03 -0.31 -28.73
CA ARG A 86 14.17 -0.48 -29.62
C ARG A 86 14.97 0.81 -29.65
N THR A 87 16.28 0.67 -29.63
CA THR A 87 17.28 1.75 -29.73
C THR A 87 18.27 1.40 -30.84
N ASP A 88 19.26 2.27 -31.07
CA ASP A 88 20.34 2.01 -32.02
C ASP A 88 21.27 0.87 -31.56
N ASP A 89 21.47 0.74 -30.24
CA ASP A 89 22.41 -0.23 -29.64
C ASP A 89 21.74 -1.57 -29.25
N GLY A 90 20.40 -1.64 -29.26
CA GLY A 90 19.67 -2.86 -28.93
C GLY A 90 18.26 -2.61 -28.38
N TYR A 91 17.81 -3.48 -27.48
CA TYR A 91 16.49 -3.43 -26.87
C TYR A 91 16.59 -3.24 -25.36
N ARG A 92 15.62 -2.52 -24.79
CA ARG A 92 15.46 -2.32 -23.35
C ARG A 92 14.00 -2.33 -22.95
N LEU A 93 13.70 -2.52 -21.66
CA LEU A 93 12.34 -2.27 -21.18
C LEU A 93 11.98 -0.79 -21.29
N SER A 94 10.73 -0.55 -21.67
CA SER A 94 10.04 0.72 -21.41
C SER A 94 9.73 0.85 -19.91
N SER A 95 9.28 2.03 -19.47
CA SER A 95 8.82 2.21 -18.08
C SER A 95 7.66 1.30 -17.72
N ALA A 96 6.68 1.11 -18.63
CA ALA A 96 5.57 0.18 -18.42
C ALA A 96 6.05 -1.29 -18.35
N GLY A 97 7.03 -1.67 -19.19
CA GLY A 97 7.67 -2.98 -19.13
C GLY A 97 8.41 -3.23 -17.81
N LYS A 98 9.13 -2.22 -17.30
CA LYS A 98 9.77 -2.27 -15.97
C LYS A 98 8.73 -2.42 -14.86
N GLN A 99 7.64 -1.66 -14.91
CA GLN A 99 6.57 -1.74 -13.91
C GLN A 99 5.96 -3.14 -13.86
N ILE A 100 5.60 -3.73 -15.00
CA ILE A 100 5.07 -5.10 -15.06
C ILE A 100 6.08 -6.11 -14.55
N ALA A 101 7.36 -6.00 -14.94
CA ALA A 101 8.40 -6.91 -14.46
C ALA A 101 8.51 -6.87 -12.93
N ARG A 102 8.53 -5.68 -12.33
CA ARG A 102 8.55 -5.50 -10.86
C ARG A 102 7.31 -6.08 -10.19
N THR A 103 6.12 -5.81 -10.72
CA THR A 103 4.88 -6.37 -10.20
C THR A 103 4.93 -7.90 -10.20
N VAL A 104 5.31 -8.50 -11.34
CA VAL A 104 5.43 -9.96 -11.47
C VAL A 104 6.46 -10.49 -10.46
N ILE A 105 7.61 -9.86 -10.30
CA ILE A 105 8.64 -10.29 -9.34
C ILE A 105 8.17 -10.17 -7.89
N ALA A 106 7.50 -9.08 -7.54
CA ALA A 106 7.00 -8.84 -6.19
C ALA A 106 6.00 -9.91 -5.73
N VAL A 107 5.19 -10.43 -6.67
CA VAL A 107 4.19 -11.48 -6.42
C VAL A 107 4.69 -12.90 -6.73
N SER A 108 5.80 -13.04 -7.46
CA SER A 108 6.38 -14.34 -7.81
C SER A 108 7.20 -14.89 -6.65
N GLY A 109 6.61 -15.82 -5.88
CA GLY A 109 7.33 -16.66 -4.92
C GLY A 109 7.61 -18.04 -5.52
N ALA A 110 8.78 -18.61 -5.23
CA ALA A 110 9.15 -19.96 -5.69
C ALA A 110 8.50 -21.09 -4.87
N GLU A 111 7.90 -20.77 -3.72
CA GLU A 111 7.29 -21.72 -2.79
C GLU A 111 5.94 -21.19 -2.28
N SER A 112 5.03 -22.09 -1.90
CA SER A 112 3.80 -21.72 -1.19
C SER A 112 4.20 -21.18 0.18
N LEU A 113 4.16 -19.86 0.34
CA LEU A 113 4.59 -19.17 1.56
C LEU A 113 3.46 -19.06 2.60
N ASP A 114 2.54 -20.03 2.64
CA ASP A 114 1.44 -19.99 3.59
C ASP A 114 1.93 -20.38 5.00
N PHE A 115 1.66 -19.52 5.99
CA PHE A 115 2.00 -19.82 7.38
C PHE A 115 0.95 -19.31 8.36
N SER A 116 0.94 -19.93 9.54
CA SER A 116 0.17 -19.51 10.70
C SER A 116 1.03 -19.73 11.94
N ARG A 117 1.19 -18.69 12.76
CA ARG A 117 1.98 -18.75 13.99
C ARG A 117 1.35 -17.85 15.05
N GLU A 118 1.53 -18.21 16.31
CA GLU A 118 1.26 -17.31 17.45
C GLU A 118 2.40 -16.28 17.57
N LEU A 119 2.05 -15.03 17.82
CA LEU A 119 3.00 -13.97 18.15
C LEU A 119 3.39 -14.09 19.63
N ASP A 120 4.59 -13.63 19.98
CA ASP A 120 5.04 -13.62 21.37
C ASP A 120 4.30 -12.54 22.19
N GLU A 121 3.77 -11.51 21.52
CA GLU A 121 2.95 -10.46 22.10
C GLU A 121 1.49 -10.89 22.35
N SER A 122 0.95 -10.45 23.49
CA SER A 122 -0.47 -10.59 23.82
C SER A 122 -1.31 -9.53 23.12
N CYS A 123 -2.60 -9.82 22.91
CA CYS A 123 -3.55 -8.91 22.31
C CYS A 123 -3.64 -7.61 23.13
N PRO A 124 -3.35 -6.43 22.55
CA PRO A 124 -3.44 -5.16 23.28
C PRO A 124 -4.86 -4.81 23.73
N LEU A 125 -5.88 -5.41 23.11
CA LEU A 125 -7.29 -5.18 23.47
C LEU A 125 -7.74 -5.98 24.71
N CYS A 126 -7.23 -7.20 24.91
CA CYS A 126 -7.79 -8.12 25.92
C CYS A 126 -6.78 -9.07 26.59
N GLY A 127 -5.50 -9.03 26.22
CA GLY A 127 -4.43 -9.86 26.78
C GLY A 127 -4.37 -11.31 26.29
N ALA A 128 -5.26 -11.74 25.40
CA ALA A 128 -5.27 -13.10 24.87
C ALA A 128 -4.19 -13.34 23.80
N ALA A 129 -3.98 -14.59 23.40
CA ALA A 129 -3.03 -14.95 22.35
C ALA A 129 -3.41 -14.32 20.99
N VAL A 130 -2.39 -13.97 20.20
CA VAL A 130 -2.53 -13.38 18.87
C VAL A 130 -1.88 -14.29 17.85
N ALA A 131 -2.58 -14.56 16.75
CA ALA A 131 -2.06 -15.32 15.63
C ALA A 131 -1.79 -14.40 14.43
N VAL A 132 -0.61 -14.56 13.83
CA VAL A 132 -0.29 -14.03 12.50
C VAL A 132 -0.45 -15.14 11.47
N THR A 133 -1.14 -14.82 10.39
CA THR A 133 -1.35 -15.72 9.25
C THR A 133 -0.97 -15.00 7.98
N TYR A 134 -0.31 -15.71 7.07
CA TYR A 134 -0.11 -15.27 5.71
C TYR A 134 -0.70 -16.29 4.76
N GLU A 135 -1.68 -15.86 3.98
CA GLU A 135 -2.40 -16.70 3.02
C GLU A 135 -2.93 -15.79 1.90
N ASP A 136 -2.80 -16.21 0.65
CA ASP A 136 -3.25 -15.46 -0.53
C ASP A 136 -2.62 -14.04 -0.63
N GLN A 137 -1.35 -13.91 -0.23
CA GLN A 137 -0.64 -12.62 -0.14
C GLN A 137 -1.25 -11.60 0.82
N TRP A 138 -1.99 -12.07 1.81
CA TRP A 138 -2.50 -11.24 2.89
C TRP A 138 -1.82 -11.60 4.19
N LEU A 139 -1.17 -10.61 4.81
CA LEU A 139 -0.73 -10.70 6.19
C LEU A 139 -1.91 -10.30 7.09
N ARG A 140 -2.36 -11.23 7.94
CA ARG A 140 -3.49 -11.01 8.86
C ARG A 140 -3.06 -11.33 10.28
N VAL A 141 -3.34 -10.40 11.18
CA VAL A 141 -3.12 -10.55 12.62
C VAL A 141 -4.47 -10.58 13.32
N ARG A 142 -4.71 -11.64 14.10
CA ARG A 142 -6.00 -11.90 14.75
C ARG A 142 -5.82 -12.33 16.20
N CYS A 143 -6.59 -11.72 17.09
CA CYS A 143 -6.81 -12.24 18.44
C CYS A 143 -7.68 -13.50 18.40
N THR A 144 -7.43 -14.42 19.33
CA THR A 144 -8.19 -15.67 19.46
C THR A 144 -9.48 -15.56 20.27
N GLU A 145 -9.67 -14.48 21.04
CA GLU A 145 -10.78 -14.36 22.00
C GLU A 145 -11.71 -13.15 21.79
N CYS A 146 -11.19 -11.97 21.41
CA CYS A 146 -12.01 -10.76 21.27
C CYS A 146 -12.52 -10.53 19.84
N TYR A 147 -13.35 -9.49 19.67
CA TYR A 147 -13.90 -9.11 18.36
C TYR A 147 -12.91 -8.39 17.44
N GLY A 148 -11.80 -7.89 17.97
CA GLY A 148 -10.82 -7.12 17.20
C GLY A 148 -11.28 -5.69 16.89
N LEU A 149 -10.66 -5.08 15.89
CA LEU A 149 -10.84 -3.66 15.53
C LEU A 149 -11.82 -3.42 14.38
N PHE A 150 -12.19 -4.48 13.65
CA PHE A 150 -12.97 -4.34 12.41
C PHE A 150 -14.44 -4.73 12.56
N GLY A 151 -14.82 -5.37 13.67
CA GLY A 151 -16.20 -5.84 13.85
C GLY A 151 -16.62 -6.78 12.72
N ASP A 152 -17.75 -6.51 12.08
CA ASP A 152 -18.26 -7.26 10.93
C ASP A 152 -17.58 -6.92 9.58
N GLN A 153 -16.67 -5.95 9.54
CA GLN A 153 -15.94 -5.56 8.33
C GLN A 153 -14.77 -6.49 8.00
N ALA A 154 -14.39 -7.37 8.93
CA ALA A 154 -13.37 -8.40 8.73
C ALA A 154 -13.71 -9.63 9.59
N PRO A 155 -13.00 -10.77 9.43
CA PRO A 155 -13.16 -11.90 10.34
C PRO A 155 -13.00 -11.49 11.81
N VAL A 156 -13.78 -12.10 12.71
CA VAL A 156 -13.75 -11.82 14.15
C VAL A 156 -12.31 -11.87 14.69
N GLY A 157 -11.97 -10.94 15.57
CA GLY A 157 -10.66 -10.88 16.20
C GLY A 157 -9.58 -10.20 15.35
N THR A 158 -9.90 -9.71 14.15
CA THR A 158 -8.91 -9.03 13.31
C THR A 158 -8.38 -7.75 13.98
N LEU A 159 -7.06 -7.70 14.14
CA LEU A 159 -6.31 -6.56 14.67
C LEU A 159 -5.62 -5.80 13.54
N PHE A 160 -5.10 -6.52 12.55
CA PHE A 160 -4.44 -5.93 11.40
C PHE A 160 -4.61 -6.83 10.17
N LEU A 161 -4.78 -6.23 8.99
CA LEU A 161 -4.84 -6.95 7.73
C LEU A 161 -4.30 -6.08 6.61
N THR A 162 -3.41 -6.63 5.78
CA THR A 162 -2.91 -5.94 4.59
C THR A 162 -2.53 -6.91 3.50
N ASN A 163 -2.67 -6.48 2.24
CA ASN A 163 -1.95 -7.13 1.16
C ASN A 163 -0.44 -6.92 1.41
N TYR A 164 0.34 -7.99 1.27
CA TYR A 164 1.76 -7.98 1.54
C TYR A 164 2.47 -8.83 0.47
N PRO A 165 3.28 -8.22 -0.42
CA PRO A 165 3.98 -8.96 -1.46
C PRO A 165 4.93 -10.01 -0.89
N ALA A 166 4.91 -11.20 -1.49
CA ALA A 166 5.72 -12.34 -1.07
C ALA A 166 7.23 -12.02 -1.02
N ALA A 167 7.72 -11.14 -1.90
CA ALA A 167 9.10 -10.68 -1.87
C ALA A 167 9.53 -10.13 -0.50
N GLY A 168 8.61 -9.47 0.22
CA GLY A 168 8.85 -8.91 1.55
C GLY A 168 9.02 -9.94 2.67
N LEU A 169 8.67 -11.21 2.42
CA LEU A 169 8.82 -12.33 3.37
C LEU A 169 10.09 -13.14 3.16
N THR A 170 10.82 -12.91 2.06
CA THR A 170 12.02 -13.71 1.75
C THR A 170 13.20 -13.39 2.68
N THR A 171 13.23 -12.19 3.25
CA THR A 171 14.33 -11.69 4.09
C THR A 171 13.89 -11.27 5.49
N ARG A 172 12.60 -11.41 5.82
CA ARG A 172 12.03 -10.95 7.08
C ARG A 172 11.39 -12.12 7.83
N ASP A 173 11.56 -12.15 9.14
CA ASP A 173 10.72 -12.99 9.98
C ASP A 173 9.30 -12.40 10.11
N SER A 174 8.45 -13.05 10.90
CA SER A 174 7.05 -12.65 11.06
C SER A 174 6.87 -11.28 11.72
N GLU A 175 7.74 -10.89 12.64
CA GLU A 175 7.66 -9.62 13.37
C GLU A 175 8.13 -8.47 12.47
N GLN A 176 9.26 -8.65 11.80
CA GLN A 176 9.76 -7.71 10.80
C GLN A 176 8.79 -7.52 9.63
N ALA A 177 8.13 -8.60 9.18
CA ALA A 177 7.12 -8.51 8.14
C ALA A 177 5.88 -7.72 8.61
N LEU A 178 5.50 -7.85 9.88
CA LEU A 178 4.41 -7.09 10.49
C LEU A 178 4.73 -5.60 10.60
N ALA A 179 5.91 -5.24 11.13
CA ALA A 179 6.37 -3.85 11.20
C ALA A 179 6.42 -3.21 9.80
N ALA A 180 7.02 -3.90 8.81
CA ALA A 180 7.02 -3.45 7.43
C ALA A 180 5.60 -3.33 6.83
N GLY A 181 4.68 -4.22 7.23
CA GLY A 181 3.27 -4.16 6.83
C GLY A 181 2.55 -2.93 7.38
N LEU A 182 2.75 -2.62 8.66
CA LEU A 182 2.21 -1.44 9.33
C LEU A 182 2.76 -0.16 8.68
N TYR A 183 4.07 -0.10 8.47
CA TYR A 183 4.73 1.01 7.78
C TYR A 183 4.13 1.25 6.38
N ARG A 184 3.98 0.20 5.59
CA ARG A 184 3.34 0.28 4.26
C ARG A 184 1.89 0.74 4.34
N CYS A 185 1.13 0.26 5.32
CA CYS A 185 -0.25 0.72 5.52
C CYS A 185 -0.32 2.21 5.85
N ALA A 186 0.57 2.72 6.70
CA ALA A 186 0.65 4.15 7.01
C ALA A 186 0.95 4.98 5.75
N LEU A 187 1.86 4.52 4.88
CA LEU A 187 2.13 5.17 3.60
C LEU A 187 0.95 5.10 2.63
N ASP A 188 0.28 3.95 2.50
CA ASP A 188 -0.93 3.83 1.67
C ASP A 188 -2.01 4.81 2.13
N ILE A 189 -2.23 4.89 3.45
CA ILE A 189 -3.17 5.81 4.08
C ILE A 189 -2.78 7.25 3.75
N THR A 190 -1.49 7.58 3.83
CA THR A 190 -1.00 8.92 3.47
C THR A 190 -1.36 9.27 2.03
N TYR A 191 -1.10 8.38 1.07
CA TYR A 191 -1.50 8.56 -0.32
C TYR A 191 -3.01 8.83 -0.44
N LEU A 192 -3.84 8.01 0.21
CA LEU A 192 -5.29 8.15 0.20
C LEU A 192 -5.75 9.49 0.79
N MET A 193 -5.20 9.91 1.93
CA MET A 193 -5.52 11.17 2.61
C MET A 193 -5.18 12.41 1.77
N TYR A 194 -4.21 12.30 0.86
CA TYR A 194 -3.90 13.36 -0.12
C TYR A 194 -4.67 13.22 -1.44
N GLY A 195 -5.61 12.28 -1.54
CA GLY A 195 -6.43 12.08 -2.74
C GLY A 195 -5.70 11.40 -3.89
N ILE A 196 -4.60 10.70 -3.62
CA ILE A 196 -3.72 10.07 -4.62
C ILE A 196 -3.77 8.55 -4.44
N CYS A 197 -4.03 7.81 -5.52
CA CYS A 197 -3.93 6.35 -5.47
C CYS A 197 -2.47 5.88 -5.40
N CYS A 198 -2.11 5.06 -4.42
CA CYS A 198 -0.76 4.48 -4.30
C CYS A 198 -0.40 3.52 -5.45
N GLU A 199 -1.38 2.95 -6.15
CA GLU A 199 -1.16 2.01 -7.26
C GLU A 199 -0.98 2.70 -8.62
N CYS A 200 -1.75 3.76 -8.90
CA CYS A 200 -1.82 4.36 -10.24
C CYS A 200 -1.75 5.89 -10.27
N ALA A 201 -1.59 6.55 -9.11
CA ALA A 201 -1.65 8.01 -8.96
C ALA A 201 -2.96 8.67 -9.43
N GLY A 202 -4.01 7.87 -9.68
CA GLY A 202 -5.34 8.35 -10.03
C GLY A 202 -6.07 8.99 -8.85
N GLN A 203 -7.15 9.70 -9.18
CA GLN A 203 -8.02 10.36 -8.22
C GLN A 203 -8.69 9.36 -7.27
N ILE A 204 -8.80 9.75 -6.01
CA ILE A 204 -9.60 9.06 -4.99
C ILE A 204 -10.94 9.76 -4.79
N SER A 205 -12.01 8.97 -4.77
CA SER A 205 -13.34 9.34 -4.33
C SER A 205 -13.59 8.73 -2.95
N SER A 206 -14.24 9.49 -2.06
CA SER A 206 -14.39 9.14 -0.65
C SER A 206 -15.81 9.39 -0.14
N SER A 207 -16.23 8.65 0.88
CA SER A 207 -17.46 8.92 1.61
C SER A 207 -17.34 8.49 3.07
N VAL A 208 -17.97 9.25 3.97
CA VAL A 208 -18.00 8.95 5.42
C VAL A 208 -19.38 8.46 5.85
N THR A 209 -19.42 7.41 6.66
CA THR A 209 -20.61 6.88 7.34
C THR A 209 -20.43 6.97 8.84
N ALA A 210 -21.39 7.58 9.55
CA ALA A 210 -21.41 7.67 11.01
C ALA A 210 -22.62 6.92 11.58
N CYS A 211 -22.42 6.23 12.70
CA CYS A 211 -23.47 5.59 13.47
C CYS A 211 -24.13 6.61 14.40
N ASP A 212 -25.45 6.80 14.28
CA ASP A 212 -26.20 7.78 15.08
C ASP A 212 -26.28 7.41 16.57
N VAL A 213 -26.35 6.12 16.89
CA VAL A 213 -26.43 5.58 18.24
C VAL A 213 -25.34 4.51 18.37
N HIS A 214 -24.15 4.96 18.75
CA HIS A 214 -22.98 4.10 18.90
C HIS A 214 -22.71 3.79 20.37
N GLU A 215 -22.96 2.54 20.75
CA GLU A 215 -22.73 2.03 22.10
C GLU A 215 -21.88 0.76 22.01
N VAL A 216 -20.76 0.76 22.72
CA VAL A 216 -19.82 -0.37 22.83
C VAL A 216 -19.76 -0.75 24.29
N GLU A 217 -20.12 -1.99 24.62
CA GLU A 217 -20.12 -2.50 25.99
C GLU A 217 -19.24 -3.75 26.11
N ASN A 218 -18.39 -3.79 27.14
CA ASN A 218 -17.57 -4.97 27.48
C ASN A 218 -16.75 -5.54 26.31
N GLY A 219 -16.28 -4.69 25.38
CA GLY A 219 -15.50 -5.10 24.22
C GLY A 219 -16.30 -5.78 23.10
N LEU A 220 -17.64 -5.74 23.17
CA LEU A 220 -18.52 -6.15 22.08
C LEU A 220 -18.70 -5.02 21.07
N PRO A 221 -18.75 -5.31 19.75
CA PRO A 221 -19.05 -4.30 18.75
C PRO A 221 -20.46 -3.72 18.97
N CYS A 222 -20.70 -2.53 18.45
CA CYS A 222 -22.01 -1.88 18.59
C CYS A 222 -23.12 -2.70 17.90
N ASP A 223 -24.25 -2.89 18.56
CA ASP A 223 -25.40 -3.63 18.03
C ASP A 223 -26.02 -2.99 16.77
N SER A 224 -25.89 -1.66 16.63
CA SER A 224 -26.50 -0.92 15.51
C SER A 224 -25.67 -1.02 14.23
N CYS A 225 -24.35 -0.89 14.32
CA CYS A 225 -23.46 -0.85 13.16
C CYS A 225 -22.53 -2.06 13.01
N GLY A 226 -22.45 -2.94 14.02
CA GLY A 226 -21.60 -4.13 14.00
C GLY A 226 -20.11 -3.86 14.18
N THR A 227 -19.71 -2.62 14.49
CA THR A 227 -18.30 -2.20 14.55
C THR A 227 -17.92 -1.59 15.91
N PRO A 228 -16.63 -1.59 16.29
CA PRO A 228 -16.18 -0.91 17.51
C PRO A 228 -16.06 0.62 17.34
N PHE A 229 -15.91 1.11 16.11
CA PHE A 229 -15.78 2.53 15.79
C PHE A 229 -17.11 3.13 15.29
N PRO A 230 -17.44 4.37 15.68
CA PRO A 230 -18.68 5.03 15.28
C PRO A 230 -18.66 5.56 13.84
N VAL A 231 -17.48 5.82 13.27
CA VAL A 231 -17.35 6.49 11.97
C VAL A 231 -16.38 5.73 11.08
N TRP A 232 -16.81 5.46 9.86
CA TRP A 232 -16.05 4.73 8.85
C TRP A 232 -15.97 5.55 7.56
N ALA A 233 -14.82 5.47 6.91
CA ALA A 233 -14.60 6.05 5.60
C ALA A 233 -14.36 4.96 4.55
N ASP A 234 -15.01 5.13 3.41
CA ASP A 234 -14.80 4.36 2.20
C ASP A 234 -14.01 5.25 1.22
N MET A 235 -12.78 4.88 0.91
CA MET A 235 -11.91 5.60 -0.04
C MET A 235 -11.55 4.67 -1.20
N LYS A 236 -11.81 5.10 -2.44
CA LYS A 236 -11.66 4.28 -3.64
C LYS A 236 -11.07 5.07 -4.80
N CYS A 237 -10.13 4.47 -5.52
CA CYS A 237 -9.61 5.01 -6.77
C CYS A 237 -10.61 4.80 -7.91
N ASP A 238 -10.89 5.88 -8.64
CA ASP A 238 -11.80 5.87 -9.79
C ASP A 238 -11.21 5.22 -11.04
N THR A 239 -9.89 5.02 -11.06
CA THR A 239 -9.16 4.45 -12.20
C THR A 239 -8.91 2.95 -12.05
N CYS A 240 -8.16 2.54 -11.02
CA CYS A 240 -7.78 1.13 -10.84
C CYS A 240 -8.67 0.36 -9.84
N GLY A 241 -9.53 1.05 -9.09
CA GLY A 241 -10.42 0.43 -8.12
C GLY A 241 -9.76 0.04 -6.78
N PHE A 242 -8.47 0.35 -6.56
CA PHE A 242 -7.85 0.23 -5.25
C PHE A 242 -8.69 0.97 -4.20
N ALA A 243 -9.00 0.31 -3.09
CA ALA A 243 -9.89 0.87 -2.09
C ALA A 243 -9.53 0.40 -0.69
N LYS A 244 -9.83 1.24 0.31
CA LYS A 244 -9.82 0.87 1.72
C LYS A 244 -11.11 1.37 2.36
N ARG A 245 -11.67 0.52 3.23
CA ARG A 245 -12.75 0.88 4.14
C ARG A 245 -12.23 0.70 5.56
N LEU A 246 -12.06 1.80 6.28
CA LEU A 246 -11.45 1.82 7.62
C LEU A 246 -12.20 2.81 8.53
N PRO A 247 -12.08 2.65 9.86
CA PRO A 247 -12.41 3.71 10.79
C PRO A 247 -11.64 4.98 10.45
N VAL A 248 -12.26 6.14 10.63
CA VAL A 248 -11.61 7.45 10.40
C VAL A 248 -10.39 7.65 11.29
N GLU A 249 -10.43 7.06 12.50
CA GLU A 249 -9.31 7.05 13.44
C GLU A 249 -8.09 6.34 12.86
N MET A 250 -8.27 5.22 12.14
CA MET A 250 -7.15 4.51 11.50
C MET A 250 -6.54 5.31 10.34
N PHE A 251 -7.36 6.04 9.56
CA PHE A 251 -6.83 6.94 8.54
C PHE A 251 -6.02 8.08 9.17
N ALA A 252 -6.50 8.64 10.28
CA ALA A 252 -5.84 9.75 10.95
C ALA A 252 -4.53 9.30 11.64
N THR A 253 -4.55 8.19 12.39
CA THR A 253 -3.33 7.66 13.03
C THR A 253 -2.32 7.16 12.00
N GLY A 254 -2.75 6.56 10.89
CA GLY A 254 -1.85 6.19 9.79
C GLY A 254 -1.14 7.40 9.17
N LEU A 255 -1.84 8.54 9.01
CA LEU A 255 -1.24 9.80 8.54
C LEU A 255 -0.25 10.37 9.57
N VAL A 256 -0.60 10.35 10.86
CA VAL A 256 0.30 10.81 11.94
C VAL A 256 1.55 9.93 12.02
N LEU A 257 1.40 8.60 12.01
CA LEU A 257 2.52 7.66 12.02
C LEU A 257 3.48 7.92 10.85
N ALA A 258 2.97 8.08 9.62
CA ALA A 258 3.81 8.41 8.47
C ALA A 258 4.51 9.78 8.61
N THR A 259 3.85 10.76 9.22
CA THR A 259 4.42 12.09 9.49
C THR A 259 5.56 12.00 10.50
N GLU A 260 5.39 11.23 11.57
CA GLU A 260 6.43 11.03 12.59
C GLU A 260 7.62 10.24 12.03
N LEU A 261 7.35 9.15 11.30
CA LEU A 261 8.38 8.33 10.65
C LEU A 261 9.23 9.11 9.65
N THR A 262 8.64 10.09 8.95
CA THR A 262 9.37 10.96 8.02
C THR A 262 10.03 12.16 8.70
N GLY A 263 9.51 12.58 9.86
CA GLY A 263 9.99 13.72 10.63
C GLY A 263 11.11 13.40 11.62
N ASN A 264 11.28 12.14 12.02
CA ASN A 264 12.26 11.70 13.01
C ASN A 264 13.28 10.71 12.41
N PRO A 265 14.53 11.14 12.14
CA PRO A 265 15.56 10.28 11.55
C PRO A 265 16.07 9.17 12.48
N GLU A 266 15.66 9.16 13.75
CA GLU A 266 16.01 8.12 14.73
C GLU A 266 15.00 6.96 14.75
N LEU A 267 13.82 7.10 14.15
CA LEU A 267 12.84 6.01 14.05
C LEU A 267 13.27 4.99 12.99
N ASP A 268 13.32 3.71 13.40
CA ASP A 268 13.61 2.59 12.51
C ASP A 268 12.35 2.19 11.71
N ILE A 269 12.52 1.62 10.51
CA ILE A 269 11.40 1.04 9.75
C ILE A 269 10.75 -0.14 10.49
N ASP A 270 11.51 -0.79 11.38
CA ASP A 270 11.05 -1.84 12.27
C ASP A 270 10.31 -1.29 13.52
N SER A 271 10.13 0.04 13.62
CA SER A 271 9.70 0.72 14.84
C SER A 271 8.19 0.87 15.07
N PRO A 272 7.23 0.76 14.12
CA PRO A 272 5.84 0.66 14.55
C PRO A 272 5.56 -0.78 14.96
N ALA A 273 5.61 -1.04 16.27
CA ALA A 273 5.09 -2.29 16.83
C ALA A 273 3.56 -2.31 16.77
N LEU A 274 2.96 -3.51 16.70
CA LEU A 274 1.51 -3.63 16.54
C LEU A 274 0.78 -3.16 17.79
N ASP A 275 1.32 -3.47 18.98
CA ASP A 275 0.81 -2.99 20.25
C ASP A 275 0.84 -1.46 20.31
N GLU A 276 1.95 -0.81 19.98
CA GLU A 276 2.07 0.67 19.95
C GLU A 276 1.05 1.30 19.01
N ALA A 277 0.87 0.75 17.79
CA ALA A 277 -0.10 1.25 16.82
C ALA A 277 -1.55 1.12 17.34
N ILE A 278 -1.86 0.04 18.05
CA ILE A 278 -3.19 -0.18 18.64
C ILE A 278 -3.38 0.68 19.90
N GLU A 279 -2.37 0.83 20.74
CA GLU A 279 -2.40 1.70 21.92
C GLU A 279 -2.63 3.16 21.53
N LEU A 280 -1.93 3.63 20.49
CA LEU A 280 -2.18 4.94 19.89
C LEU A 280 -3.66 5.08 19.50
N LEU A 281 -4.17 4.13 18.71
CA LEU A 281 -5.54 4.14 18.20
C LEU A 281 -6.60 4.12 19.32
N GLN A 282 -6.36 3.39 20.41
CA GLN A 282 -7.36 3.20 21.46
C GLN A 282 -7.34 4.27 22.55
N ASN A 283 -6.15 4.72 22.94
CA ASN A 283 -5.97 5.50 24.17
C ASN A 283 -5.58 6.94 23.89
N SER A 284 -5.18 7.25 22.65
CA SER A 284 -4.58 8.53 22.30
C SER A 284 -5.32 9.23 21.17
N VAL A 285 -6.52 8.77 20.82
CA VAL A 285 -7.39 9.40 19.80
C VAL A 285 -8.72 9.78 20.44
N GLU A 286 -9.03 11.07 20.42
CA GLU A 286 -10.36 11.57 20.73
C GLU A 286 -11.10 11.97 19.45
N THR A 287 -12.21 11.28 19.16
CA THR A 287 -13.03 11.55 17.97
C THR A 287 -14.31 12.31 18.36
N SER A 288 -14.59 13.40 17.66
CA SER A 288 -15.87 14.11 17.75
C SER A 288 -16.50 14.29 16.38
N VAL A 289 -17.83 14.20 16.34
CA VAL A 289 -18.60 14.26 15.09
C VAL A 289 -19.64 15.38 15.17
N SER A 290 -19.56 16.33 14.23
CA SER A 290 -20.64 17.27 13.92
C SER A 290 -21.40 16.75 12.71
N THR A 291 -22.73 16.89 12.64
CA THR A 291 -23.55 16.33 11.56
C THR A 291 -24.09 17.38 10.57
N LYS A 292 -23.92 18.68 10.86
CA LYS A 292 -24.46 19.78 10.02
C LYS A 292 -23.54 21.00 9.97
N PRO A 293 -22.57 21.05 9.04
CA PRO A 293 -22.18 19.99 8.09
C PRO A 293 -21.52 18.80 8.80
N LEU A 294 -21.45 17.64 8.13
CA LEU A 294 -20.69 16.51 8.66
C LEU A 294 -19.21 16.90 8.78
N ARG A 295 -18.67 16.85 9.99
CA ARG A 295 -17.26 17.09 10.31
C ARG A 295 -16.81 16.08 11.33
N VAL A 296 -15.66 15.47 11.07
CA VAL A 296 -15.01 14.58 12.02
C VAL A 296 -13.74 15.29 12.49
N SER A 297 -13.67 15.61 13.77
CA SER A 297 -12.48 16.20 14.37
C SER A 297 -11.82 15.17 15.28
N LEU A 298 -10.52 14.97 15.07
CA LEU A 298 -9.69 14.03 15.80
C LEU A 298 -8.56 14.80 16.48
N ALA A 299 -8.40 14.59 17.78
CA ALA A 299 -7.20 14.95 18.52
C ALA A 299 -6.37 13.68 18.74
N ILE A 300 -5.10 13.70 18.33
CA ILE A 300 -4.19 12.56 18.42
C ILE A 300 -2.97 12.96 19.22
N GLU A 301 -2.79 12.28 20.34
CA GLU A 301 -1.66 12.48 21.23
C GLU A 301 -0.52 11.50 20.91
N VAL A 302 0.66 12.02 20.58
CA VAL A 302 1.91 11.24 20.53
C VAL A 302 2.88 11.78 21.59
N GLU A 303 4.00 11.12 21.84
CA GLU A 303 4.87 11.40 23.00
C GLU A 303 5.22 12.88 23.21
N THR A 304 5.47 13.63 22.13
CA THR A 304 5.93 15.03 22.21
C THR A 304 5.03 16.03 21.51
N THR A 305 4.02 15.55 20.76
CA THR A 305 3.21 16.38 19.86
C THR A 305 1.75 15.98 19.98
N GLU A 306 0.87 16.96 19.89
CA GLU A 306 -0.56 16.78 19.71
C GLU A 306 -0.93 17.19 18.28
N PHE A 307 -1.63 16.30 17.58
CA PHE A 307 -2.15 16.55 16.25
C PHE A 307 -3.65 16.81 16.33
N THR A 308 -4.11 17.89 15.71
CA THR A 308 -5.54 18.15 15.51
C THR A 308 -5.85 18.04 14.02
N LEU A 309 -6.76 17.15 13.68
CA LEU A 309 -7.19 16.91 12.30
C LEU A 309 -8.71 17.05 12.20
N THR A 310 -9.19 17.89 11.28
CA THR A 310 -10.62 17.98 10.94
C THR A 310 -10.85 17.55 9.50
N LEU A 311 -11.75 16.59 9.31
CA LEU A 311 -12.16 16.00 8.03
C LEU A 311 -13.60 16.38 7.67
N ASP A 312 -13.89 16.53 6.38
CA ASP A 312 -15.26 16.61 5.86
C ASP A 312 -15.86 15.25 5.49
N ASP A 313 -17.06 15.25 4.91
CA ASP A 313 -17.78 14.06 4.45
C ASP A 313 -17.13 13.32 3.27
N GLU A 314 -16.15 13.95 2.62
CA GLU A 314 -15.35 13.41 1.52
C GLU A 314 -13.90 13.12 1.97
N MET A 315 -13.63 13.07 3.28
CA MET A 315 -12.30 12.87 3.85
C MET A 315 -11.25 13.93 3.47
N ASN A 316 -11.67 15.11 3.00
CA ASN A 316 -10.73 16.21 2.76
C ASN A 316 -10.24 16.77 4.10
N ILE A 317 -8.93 16.99 4.19
CA ILE A 317 -8.30 17.67 5.32
C ILE A 317 -8.69 19.16 5.28
N VAL A 318 -9.47 19.60 6.26
CA VAL A 318 -9.92 20.99 6.38
C VAL A 318 -9.10 21.77 7.38
N GLU A 319 -8.59 21.08 8.39
CA GLU A 319 -7.65 21.61 9.38
C GLU A 319 -6.68 20.50 9.72
N PHE A 320 -5.39 20.84 9.77
CA PHE A 320 -4.33 19.94 10.22
C PHE A 320 -3.28 20.78 10.94
N ASP A 321 -3.31 20.70 12.26
CA ASP A 321 -2.41 21.41 13.13
C ASP A 321 -1.58 20.42 13.95
N ARG A 322 -0.37 20.85 14.30
CA ARG A 322 0.54 20.12 15.17
C ARG A 322 1.11 21.09 16.20
N GLU A 323 0.96 20.75 17.47
CA GLU A 323 1.48 21.54 18.56
C GLU A 323 2.35 20.69 19.48
N PRO A 324 3.49 21.21 19.99
CA PRO A 324 4.25 20.50 21.01
C PRO A 324 3.39 20.32 22.26
N ARG A 325 3.45 19.15 22.88
CA ARG A 325 2.73 18.92 24.15
C ARG A 325 3.24 19.86 25.22
N THR A 326 2.34 20.65 25.82
CA THR A 326 2.67 21.55 26.92
C THR A 326 3.01 20.83 28.23
N ASP A 327 2.69 19.53 28.33
CA ASP A 327 2.98 18.71 29.50
C ASP A 327 4.44 18.19 29.55
N THR A 328 5.24 18.40 28.49
CA THR A 328 6.65 17.97 28.44
C THR A 328 7.62 18.94 29.15
N VAL A 329 7.11 19.88 29.96
CA VAL A 329 7.95 20.72 30.82
C VAL A 329 8.23 20.01 32.14
N VAL A 330 9.42 19.39 32.18
CA VAL A 330 10.21 18.94 33.35
C VAL A 330 9.99 17.49 33.82
N SER A 331 11.00 16.65 33.54
CA SER A 331 11.91 16.12 34.56
C SER A 331 13.28 15.82 33.98
#